data_AF-A0A5P8MA13-F1
#
_entry.id   AF-A0A5P8MA13-F1
#
_cell.length_a   1.000
_cell.length_b   1.000
_cell.length_c   1.000
_cell.angle_alpha   90.00
_cell.angle_beta   90.00
_cell.angle_gamma   90.00
#
_symmetry.space_group_name_H-M   'P 1'
#
loop_
_entity.id
_entity.type
_entity.pdbx_description
1 polymer ?
#
loop_
_entity_poly.entity_id
_entity_poly.type
_entity_poly.pdbx_seq_one_letter_code
_entity_poly.pdbx_strand_id
1 'polypeptide(L)' 'MGMTQYQMAVYLGIPKTTYSSYEQGYRTPEVDTAKTLGGKLSIDWTYFFEDHVRVSTTKEAAK' A
#
# COMPACT_ATOMS: atom_id res chain seq x y z
N MET A 1 8.76 -5.24 16.85
CA MET A 1 9.30 -4.01 16.25
C MET A 1 9.47 -4.27 14.76
N GLY A 2 8.62 -3.66 13.95
CA GLY A 2 8.63 -3.81 12.50
C GLY A 2 9.67 -2.90 11.83
N MET A 3 10.05 -3.23 10.60
CA MET A 3 10.97 -2.42 9.80
C MET A 3 10.49 -0.96 9.71
N THR A 4 11.43 -0.03 9.75
CA THR A 4 11.11 1.38 9.48
C THR A 4 10.81 1.58 7.99
N GLN A 5 10.08 2.65 7.63
CA GLN A 5 9.85 3.02 6.22
C GLN A 5 11.15 3.14 5.43
N TYR A 6 12.24 3.58 6.08
CA TYR A 6 13.55 3.66 5.45
C TYR A 6 14.12 2.27 5.14
N GLN A 7 14.06 1.34 6.11
CA GLN A 7 14.52 -0.03 5.92
C GLN A 7 13.71 -0.74 4.84
N MET A 8 12.40 -0.53 4.81
CA MET A 8 11.53 -1.08 3.77
C MET A 8 11.85 -0.50 2.40
N ALA A 9 12.06 0.82 2.29
CA ALA A 9 12.46 1.46 1.05
C ALA A 9 13.81 0.92 0.51
N VAL A 10 14.79 0.72 1.40
CA VAL A 10 16.08 0.10 1.06
C VAL A 10 15.89 -1.34 0.58
N TYR A 11 15.07 -2.14 1.26
CA TYR A 11 14.76 -3.51 0.87
C TYR A 11 14.07 -3.59 -0.50
N LEU A 12 13.14 -2.67 -0.76
CA LEU A 12 12.39 -2.59 -2.01
C LEU A 12 13.22 -1.95 -3.15
N GLY A 13 14.29 -1.23 -2.84
CA GLY A 13 15.15 -0.55 -3.82
C GLY A 13 14.51 0.71 -4.38
N ILE A 14 13.68 1.40 -3.59
CA ILE A 14 12.97 2.63 -3.99
C ILE A 14 13.30 3.77 -3.01
N PRO A 15 13.13 5.04 -3.42
CA PRO A 15 13.28 6.17 -2.49
C PRO A 15 12.29 6.08 -1.32
N LYS A 16 12.72 6.50 -0.12
CA LYS A 16 11.86 6.56 1.07
C LYS A 16 10.58 7.36 0.79
N THR A 17 10.71 8.51 0.13
CA THR A 17 9.58 9.37 -0.22
C THR A 17 8.58 8.66 -1.13
N THR A 18 9.07 7.85 -2.08
CA THR A 18 8.24 7.01 -2.95
C THR A 18 7.48 5.97 -2.15
N TYR A 19 8.14 5.27 -1.23
CA TYR A 19 7.47 4.31 -0.33
C TYR A 19 6.40 5.00 0.53
N SER A 20 6.74 6.15 1.13
CA SER A 20 5.79 6.94 1.92
C SER A 20 4.60 7.44 1.09
N SER A 21 4.79 7.80 -0.18
CA SER A 21 3.70 8.21 -1.08
C SER A 21 2.74 7.06 -1.39
N TYR A 22 3.25 5.83 -1.50
CA TYR A 22 2.42 4.65 -1.70
C TYR A 22 1.58 4.33 -0.45
N GLU A 23 2.18 4.35 0.74
CA GLU A 23 1.43 4.11 2.00
C GLU A 23 0.35 5.17 2.27
N GLN A 24 0.57 6.40 1.84
CA GLN A 24 -0.40 7.50 2.00
C GLN A 24 -1.42 7.56 0.87
N GLY A 25 -1.30 6.73 -0.17
CA GLY A 25 -2.20 6.77 -1.34
C GLY A 25 -2.04 7.99 -2.24
N TYR A 26 -1.01 8.82 -2.05
CA TYR A 26 -0.72 9.97 -2.93
C TYR A 26 -0.28 9.54 -4.34
N ARG A 27 0.25 8.32 -4.45
CA ARG A 27 0.72 7.76 -5.72
C ARG A 27 0.38 6.28 -5.77
N THR A 28 -0.03 5.82 -6.94
CA THR A 28 -0.13 4.40 -7.24
C THR A 28 1.13 3.97 -8.01
N PRO A 29 1.81 2.87 -7.63
CA PRO A 29 2.90 2.33 -8.44
C PRO A 29 2.38 1.89 -9.81
N GLU A 30 3.23 1.96 -10.84
CA GLU A 30 2.92 1.34 -12.13
C GLU A 30 2.81 -0.18 -11.98
N VAL A 31 2.07 -0.84 -12.89
CA VAL A 31 1.79 -2.29 -12.81
C VAL A 31 3.07 -3.12 -12.67
N ASP A 32 4.13 -2.81 -13.42
CA ASP A 32 5.40 -3.55 -13.34
C ASP A 32 6.13 -3.33 -12.02
N THR A 33 6.04 -2.12 -11.48
CA THR A 33 6.57 -1.79 -10.15
C THR A 33 5.77 -2.54 -9.09
N ALA A 34 4.44 -2.52 -9.16
CA ALA A 34 3.56 -3.18 -8.22
C ALA A 34 3.82 -4.70 -8.17
N LYS A 35 3.97 -5.36 -9.33
CA LYS A 35 4.33 -6.79 -9.41
C LYS A 35 5.66 -7.09 -8.72
N THR A 36 6.66 -6.23 -8.96
CA THR A 36 7.98 -6.36 -8.33
C THR A 36 7.90 -6.20 -6.81
N LEU A 37 7.18 -5.18 -6.35
CA LEU A 37 6.99 -4.91 -4.92
C LEU A 37 6.19 -6.03 -4.23
N GLY A 38 5.09 -6.48 -4.85
CA GLY A 38 4.26 -7.58 -4.34
C GLY A 38 5.08 -8.86 -4.18
N GLY A 39 5.91 -9.21 -5.17
CA GLY A 39 6.83 -10.35 -5.08
C GLY A 39 7.85 -10.22 -3.94
N LYS A 40 8.39 -9.03 -3.69
CA LYS A 40 9.34 -8.79 -2.57
C LYS A 40 8.68 -8.81 -1.20
N LEU A 41 7.44 -8.36 -1.11
CA LEU A 41 6.64 -8.25 0.12
C LEU A 41 5.85 -9.53 0.42
N SER A 42 5.84 -10.50 -0.50
CA SER A 42 4.98 -11.69 -0.47
C SER A 42 3.48 -11.34 -0.30
N ILE A 43 3.03 -10.27 -0.97
CA ILE A 43 1.63 -9.86 -1.05
C ILE A 43 1.16 -9.84 -2.50
N ASP A 44 -0.15 -9.87 -2.73
CA ASP A 44 -0.68 -9.62 -4.07
C ASP A 44 -0.38 -8.17 -4.48
N TRP A 45 0.10 -8.00 -5.70
CA TRP A 45 0.37 -6.68 -6.27
C TRP A 45 -0.92 -5.90 -6.53
N THR A 46 -2.06 -6.58 -6.65
CA THR A 46 -3.36 -5.92 -6.79
C THR A 46 -3.74 -5.11 -5.55
N TYR A 47 -3.14 -5.41 -4.40
CA TYR A 47 -3.36 -4.68 -3.15
C TYR A 47 -3.06 -3.18 -3.29
N PHE A 48 -2.12 -2.80 -4.17
CA PHE A 48 -1.83 -1.39 -4.45
C PHE A 48 -2.96 -0.65 -5.20
N PHE A 49 -3.95 -1.38 -5.72
CA PHE A 49 -5.06 -0.88 -6.53
C PHE A 49 -6.43 -1.17 -5.90
N GLU A 50 -6.47 -1.89 -4.79
CA GLU A 50 -7.70 -2.11 -4.05
C GLU A 50 -8.10 -0.85 -3.29
N ASP A 51 -9.29 -0.33 -3.59
CA ASP A 51 -9.90 0.70 -2.76
C ASP A 51 -10.40 0.02 -1.49
N HIS A 52 -9.58 0.04 -0.43
CA HIS A 52 -10.02 -0.34 0.89
C HIS A 52 -10.93 0.75 1.46
N VAL A 53 -12.11 0.90 0.87
CA VAL A 53 -13.19 1.72 1.43
C VAL A 53 -13.56 1.11 2.76
N ARG A 54 -13.29 1.87 3.83
CA ARG A 54 -13.72 1.51 5.17
C ARG A 54 -15.25 1.46 5.14
N VAL A 55 -15.83 0.25 5.17
CA VAL A 55 -17.29 0.09 5.30
C VAL A 55 -17.68 0.58 6.69
N SER A 56 -17.99 1.87 6.82
CA SER A 56 -18.60 2.41 8.03
C SER A 56 -20.07 2.00 8.02
N THR A 57 -20.43 1.03 8.84
CA THR A 57 -21.83 0.71 9.13
C THR A 57 -22.45 1.83 9.96
N THR A 58 -22.74 2.99 9.37
CA THR A 58 -23.85 3.83 9.81
C THR A 58 -25.11 3.31 9.14
N LYS A 59 -25.53 2.12 9.55
CA LYS A 59 -26.85 1.63 9.20
C LYS A 59 -27.81 2.36 10.12
N GLU A 60 -28.46 3.37 9.55
CA GLU A 60 -29.69 4.00 10.03
C GLU A 60 -30.54 2.99 10.84
N ALA A 61 -30.52 3.13 12.16
CA ALA A 61 -31.56 2.58 13.01
C ALA A 61 -32.74 3.56 12.97
N ALA A 62 -33.38 3.64 11.81
CA ALA A 62 -34.69 4.27 11.63
C ALA A 62 -35.67 3.19 11.19
N LYS A 63 -36.29 2.53 12.18
CA LYS A 63 -37.61 1.92 12.04
C LYS A 63 -38.31 1.89 13.39
#